data_AF-A0A965UUX6-F1
#
_entry.id   AF-A0A965UUX6-F1
#
_cell.length_a   1.000
_cell.length_b   1.000
_cell.length_c   1.000
_cell.angle_alpha   90.00
_cell.angle_beta   90.00
_cell.angle_gamma   90.00
#
_symmetry.space_group_name_H-M   'P 1'
#
loop_
_entity.id
_entity.type
_entity.pdbx_description
1 polymer ?
#
loop_
_entity_poly.entity_id
_entity_poly.type
_entity_poly.pdbx_seq_one_letter_code
_entity_poly.pdbx_strand_id
1 'polypeptide(L)'
;MTKTFKIGEYAVGGKIKVTIPKTLTNIKIDIIDSNFGTGQLVNQYIYYSFDRIRIERDLWQITTTYYTDMITSWINKNWKVELAKNLI
;
A
#
# COMPACT_ATOMS: atom_id res chain seq x y z
N MET A 1 -4.64 1.27 10.67
CA MET A 1 -3.32 0.62 10.71
C MET A 1 -2.46 1.07 9.54
N THR A 2 -1.15 1.06 9.74
CA THR A 2 -0.18 1.59 8.77
C THR A 2 1.03 0.67 8.72
N LYS A 3 1.53 0.40 7.52
CA LYS A 3 2.80 -0.33 7.31
C LYS A 3 3.60 0.30 6.18
N THR A 4 4.91 0.36 6.35
CA THR A 4 5.85 0.85 5.35
C THR A 4 6.69 -0.31 4.80
N PHE A 5 6.73 -0.43 3.48
CA PHE A 5 7.53 -1.39 2.73
C PHE A 5 8.72 -0.64 2.10
N LYS A 6 9.94 -1.10 2.36
CA LYS A 6 11.15 -0.60 1.68
C LYS A 6 11.33 -1.44 0.42
N ILE A 7 11.28 -0.81 -0.75
CA ILE A 7 11.32 -1.48 -2.05
C ILE A 7 12.63 -1.19 -2.78
N GLY A 8 13.15 -2.19 -3.49
CA GLY A 8 14.41 -2.10 -4.23
C GLY A 8 14.31 -2.89 -5.53
N GLU A 9 14.20 -2.17 -6.65
CA GLU A 9 14.66 -2.55 -8.00
C GLU A 9 14.30 -1.45 -9.01
N TYR A 10 13.06 -0.93 -8.98
CA TYR A 10 12.58 0.10 -9.93
C TYR A 10 12.29 1.47 -9.29
N ALA A 11 12.08 1.50 -7.97
CA ALA A 11 12.13 2.72 -7.19
C ALA A 11 13.49 2.74 -6.50
N VAL A 12 14.36 3.69 -6.84
CA VAL A 12 15.68 3.85 -6.24
C VAL A 12 15.49 4.06 -4.71
N GLY A 13 15.60 2.97 -3.95
CA GLY A 13 15.37 2.86 -2.50
C GLY A 13 13.98 3.24 -1.94
N GLY A 14 12.97 3.44 -2.79
CA GLY A 14 11.67 4.01 -2.44
C GLY A 14 10.95 3.32 -1.27
N LYS A 15 10.06 4.05 -0.58
CA LYS A 15 9.20 3.51 0.49
C LYS A 15 7.75 3.55 0.04
N ILE A 16 7.05 2.43 0.14
CA ILE A 16 5.59 2.39 -0.02
C ILE A 16 4.96 2.33 1.36
N LYS A 17 4.17 3.33 1.73
CA LYS A 17 3.43 3.36 2.98
C LYS A 17 1.95 3.09 2.68
N VAL A 18 1.42 2.05 3.32
CA VAL A 18 0.02 1.64 3.17
C VAL A 18 -0.73 1.93 4.46
N THR A 19 -1.88 2.59 4.35
CA THR A 19 -2.76 2.91 5.47
C THR A 19 -4.18 2.41 5.20
N ILE A 20 -4.74 1.68 6.19
CA ILE A 20 -6.14 1.27 6.24
C ILE A 20 -6.72 1.86 7.52
N PRO A 21 -7.62 2.87 7.48
CA PRO A 21 -8.26 3.43 8.64
C PRO A 21 -9.24 2.41 9.26
N LYS A 22 -9.46 2.49 10.57
CA LYS A 22 -10.39 1.60 11.30
C LYS A 22 -11.83 1.69 10.78
N THR A 23 -12.18 2.87 10.27
CA THR A 23 -13.48 3.16 9.65
C THR A 23 -13.68 2.49 8.29
N LEU A 24 -12.64 1.85 7.73
CA LEU A 24 -12.69 1.19 6.42
C LEU A 24 -13.18 2.09 5.27
N THR A 25 -12.95 3.39 5.38
CA THR A 25 -13.41 4.36 4.38
C THR A 25 -12.57 4.35 3.11
N ASN A 26 -11.27 4.05 3.24
CA ASN A 26 -10.36 3.93 2.11
C ASN A 26 -9.11 3.12 2.45
N ILE A 27 -8.36 2.72 1.43
CA ILE A 27 -7.01 2.17 1.51
C ILE A 27 -6.13 3.19 0.82
N LYS A 28 -5.14 3.70 1.52
CA LYS A 28 -4.21 4.71 1.01
C LYS A 28 -2.84 4.09 0.80
N ILE A 29 -2.28 4.24 -0.38
CA ILE A 29 -0.92 3.80 -0.74
C ILE A 29 -0.12 5.03 -1.13
N ASP A 30 0.75 5.47 -0.22
CA ASP A 30 1.69 6.58 -0.41
C ASP A 30 3.01 6.04 -0.98
N ILE A 31 3.48 6.61 -2.08
CA ILE A 31 4.79 6.34 -2.67
C ILE A 31 5.73 7.45 -2.24
N ILE A 32 6.75 7.11 -1.48
CA ILE A 32 7.64 8.07 -0.83
C ILE A 32 9.04 7.89 -1.42
N ASP A 33 9.62 9.00 -1.88
CA ASP A 33 10.99 9.00 -2.42
C ASP A 33 11.99 8.66 -1.31
N SER A 34 13.02 7.92 -1.70
CA SER A 34 14.19 7.69 -0.85
C SER A 34 15.44 8.37 -1.37
N ASN A 35 15.46 8.77 -2.65
CA ASN A 35 16.61 9.45 -3.23
C ASN A 35 16.87 10.74 -2.43
N PHE A 36 18.07 10.81 -1.87
CA PHE A 36 18.60 11.93 -1.08
C PHE A 36 17.92 12.21 0.27
N GLY A 37 17.10 11.29 0.81
CA GLY A 37 16.57 11.43 2.17
C GLY A 37 15.51 12.52 2.35
N THR A 38 14.94 13.04 1.27
CA THR A 38 13.90 14.09 1.29
C THR A 38 12.58 13.58 1.91
N GLY A 39 12.29 12.28 1.80
CA GLY A 39 11.09 11.66 2.35
C GLY A 39 9.78 12.21 1.76
N GLN A 40 9.85 12.78 0.55
CA GLN A 40 8.71 13.43 -0.10
C GLN A 40 7.72 12.41 -0.66
N LEU A 41 6.44 12.77 -0.62
CA LEU A 41 5.37 12.02 -1.29
C LEU A 41 5.48 12.25 -2.79
N VAL A 42 5.81 11.21 -3.54
CA VAL A 42 5.93 11.22 -5.01
C VAL A 42 4.58 10.97 -5.66
N ASN A 43 3.82 10.03 -5.11
CA ASN A 43 2.52 9.66 -5.64
C ASN A 43 1.63 9.08 -4.52
N GLN A 44 0.32 9.10 -4.74
CA GLN A 44 -0.65 8.57 -3.81
C GLN A 44 -1.81 7.92 -4.56
N TYR A 45 -2.14 6.69 -4.15
CA TYR A 45 -3.32 5.98 -4.60
C TYR A 45 -4.32 5.86 -3.45
N ILE A 46 -5.59 6.13 -3.74
CA ILE A 46 -6.71 6.02 -2.81
C ILE A 46 -7.74 5.05 -3.40
N TYR A 47 -8.08 4.01 -2.65
CA TYR A 47 -9.10 3.03 -3.01
C TYR A 47 -10.19 3.03 -1.94
N TYR A 48 -11.47 3.12 -2.31
CA TYR A 48 -12.56 3.16 -1.32
C TYR A 48 -12.99 1.78 -0.80
N SER A 49 -12.41 0.72 -1.34
CA SER A 49 -12.60 -0.67 -0.92
C SER A 49 -11.39 -1.51 -1.35
N PHE A 50 -11.32 -2.76 -0.88
CA PHE A 50 -10.31 -3.70 -1.33
C PHE A 50 -10.63 -4.25 -2.72
N ASP A 51 -10.14 -3.57 -3.77
CA ASP A 51 -10.13 -4.05 -5.15
C ASP A 51 -8.73 -4.59 -5.49
N ARG A 52 -8.57 -5.91 -5.38
CA ARG A 52 -7.28 -6.57 -5.57
C ARG A 52 -6.68 -6.31 -6.95
N ILE A 53 -7.47 -6.45 -8.02
CA ILE A 53 -6.98 -6.39 -9.40
C ILE A 53 -6.45 -4.99 -9.70
N ARG A 54 -7.21 -3.96 -9.31
CA ARG A 54 -6.81 -2.57 -9.52
C ARG A 54 -5.54 -2.23 -8.73
N ILE A 55 -5.48 -2.65 -7.46
CA ILE A 55 -4.31 -2.41 -6.60
C ILE A 55 -3.07 -3.11 -7.15
N GLU A 56 -3.17 -4.38 -7.57
CA GLU A 56 -2.06 -5.13 -8.15
C GLU A 56 -1.53 -4.49 -9.43
N ARG A 57 -2.44 -4.10 -10.34
CA ARG A 57 -2.08 -3.41 -11.59
C ARG A 57 -1.29 -2.12 -11.32
N ASP A 58 -1.77 -1.29 -10.40
CA ASP A 58 -1.14 0.00 -10.11
C ASP A 58 0.20 -0.19 -9.36
N LEU A 59 0.34 -1.25 -8.55
CA LEU A 59 1.61 -1.60 -7.88
C LEU A 59 2.67 -2.18 -8.84
N TRP A 60 2.29 -3.03 -9.80
CA TRP A 60 3.22 -3.59 -10.79
C TRP A 60 3.89 -2.52 -11.66
N GLN A 61 3.28 -1.34 -11.80
CA GLN A 61 3.90 -0.23 -12.53
C GLN A 61 5.07 0.42 -11.79
N ILE A 62 5.18 0.22 -10.47
CA ILE A 62 6.10 0.98 -9.60
C ILE A 62 7.01 0.10 -8.75
N THR A 63 6.73 -1.19 -8.66
CA THR A 63 7.52 -2.14 -7.89
C THR A 63 7.48 -3.52 -8.53
N THR A 64 8.31 -4.42 -8.00
CA THR A 64 8.42 -5.80 -8.50
C THR A 64 7.18 -6.62 -8.13
N THR A 65 6.99 -7.74 -8.82
CA THR A 65 5.93 -8.71 -8.48
C THR A 65 6.02 -9.15 -7.02
N TYR A 66 7.23 -9.40 -6.51
CA TYR A 66 7.46 -9.77 -5.11
C TYR A 66 6.86 -8.76 -4.12
N TYR A 67 7.15 -7.47 -4.31
CA TYR A 67 6.62 -6.45 -3.41
C TYR A 67 5.13 -6.20 -3.62
N THR A 68 4.65 -6.33 -4.86
CA THR A 68 3.22 -6.25 -5.17
C THR A 68 2.45 -7.31 -4.39
N ASP A 69 2.89 -8.57 -4.46
CA ASP A 69 2.26 -9.69 -3.74
C ASP A 69 2.32 -9.51 -2.22
N MET A 70 3.46 -9.04 -1.69
CA MET A 70 3.60 -8.75 -0.26
C MET A 70 2.63 -7.65 0.21
N ILE A 71 2.50 -6.58 -0.56
CA ILE A 71 1.65 -5.44 -0.22
C ILE A 71 0.18 -5.85 -0.29
N THR A 72 -0.25 -6.49 -1.38
CA THR A 72 -1.65 -6.87 -1.58
C THR A 72 -2.10 -7.93 -0.58
N SER A 73 -1.25 -8.91 -0.29
CA SER A 73 -1.49 -9.91 0.76
C SER A 73 -1.65 -9.26 2.13
N TRP A 74 -0.80 -8.28 2.45
CA TRP A 74 -0.92 -7.53 3.70
C TRP A 74 -2.22 -6.72 3.76
N ILE A 75 -2.60 -6.04 2.68
CA ILE A 75 -3.85 -5.28 2.62
C ILE A 75 -5.04 -6.21 2.84
N ASN A 76 -5.14 -7.31 2.10
CA ASN A 76 -6.25 -8.27 2.17
C ASN A 76 -6.44 -8.81 3.60
N LYS A 77 -5.36 -9.27 4.23
CA LYS A 77 -5.39 -9.81 5.60
C LYS A 77 -5.96 -8.78 6.57
N ASN A 78 -5.47 -7.54 6.48
CA ASN A 78 -5.80 -6.50 7.44
C ASN A 78 -7.17 -5.85 7.20
N TRP A 79 -7.58 -5.76 5.93
CA TRP A 79 -8.93 -5.35 5.56
C TRP A 79 -9.97 -6.31 6.13
N LYS A 80 -9.75 -7.62 5.99
CA LYS A 80 -10.63 -8.66 6.57
C LYS A 80 -10.70 -8.58 8.10
N VAL A 81 -9.56 -8.35 8.76
CA VAL A 81 -9.51 -8.20 10.22
C VAL A 81 -10.35 -7.00 10.68
N GLU A 82 -10.23 -5.85 10.02
CA GLU A 82 -11.01 -4.66 10.39
C GLU A 82 -12.49 -4.81 10.01
N LEU A 83 -12.83 -5.52 8.92
CA LEU A 83 -14.23 -5.86 8.60
C LEU A 83 -14.85 -6.71 9.71
N ALA A 84 -14.16 -7.75 10.17
CA ALA A 84 -14.65 -8.61 11.24
C ALA A 84 -14.89 -7.85 12.55
N LYS A 85 -14.06 -6.83 12.87
CA LYS A 85 -14.25 -6.00 14.07
C LYS A 85 -15.42 -5.04 14.00
N ASN A 86 -15.77 -4.55 12.81
CA ASN A 86 -16.88 -3.62 12.62
C ASN A 86 -18.24 -4.33 12.50
N LEU A 87 -18.25 -5.67 12.42
CA LEU A 87 -19.46 -6.50 12.39
C LEU A 87 -19.89 -7.00 13.78
N ILE A 88 -19.14 -6.63 14.83
CA ILE A 88 -19.40 -6.94 16.25
C ILE A 88 -19.79 -5.64 16.94
#